data_AF-A0A977IG27-F1
#
_entry.id   AF-A0A977IG27-F1
#
_cell.length_a   1.000
_cell.length_b   1.000
_cell.length_c   1.000
_cell.angle_alpha   90.00
_cell.angle_beta   90.00
_cell.angle_gamma   90.00
#
_symmetry.space_group_name_H-M   'P 1'
#
loop_
_entity.id
_entity.type
_entity.pdbx_description
1 polymer ?
#
loop_
_entity_poly.entity_id
_entity_poly.type
_entity_poly.pdbx_seq_one_letter_code
_entity_poly.pdbx_strand_id
1 'polypeptide(L)'
;MKGVYVLLMHIGRPAIARTGSLGRLHFEKGVYAYVGSALNGLEPRISRHLSKRKENMHWHIDYLIGSPYASTEYVVMGDKQESRM
;
A
#
# COMPACT_ATOMS: atom_id res chain seq x y z
N MET A 1 3.18 -11.82 13.26
CA MET A 1 1.70 -11.74 13.30
C MET A 1 1.12 -11.79 11.89
N LYS A 2 0.09 -12.60 11.62
CA LYS A 2 -0.57 -12.70 10.31
C LYS A 2 -1.86 -11.89 10.35
N GLY A 3 -2.20 -11.17 9.29
CA GLY A 3 -3.43 -10.38 9.35
C GLY A 3 -3.71 -9.57 8.10
N VAL A 4 -4.46 -8.50 8.30
CA VAL A 4 -4.77 -7.47 7.30
C VAL A 4 -4.11 -6.16 7.70
N TYR A 5 -3.83 -5.33 6.71
CA TYR A 5 -3.32 -3.98 6.94
C TYR A 5 -3.98 -3.00 5.97
N VAL A 6 -4.06 -1.75 6.41
CA VAL A 6 -4.45 -0.61 5.57
C VAL A 6 -3.29 0.38 5.55
N LEU A 7 -2.81 0.71 4.35
CA LEU A 7 -1.91 1.83 4.13
C LEU A 7 -2.76 3.06 3.77
N LEU A 8 -2.72 4.09 4.61
CA LEU A 8 -3.31 5.39 4.28
C LEU A 8 -2.27 6.25 3.61
N MET A 9 -2.57 6.70 2.40
CA MET A 9 -1.68 7.47 1.56
C MET A 9 -2.29 8.82 1.26
N HIS A 10 -1.50 9.88 1.38
CA HIS A 10 -1.88 11.20 0.91
C HIS A 10 -1.27 11.47 -0.46
N ILE A 11 -2.08 11.93 -1.40
CA ILE A 11 -1.66 12.42 -2.71
C ILE A 11 -1.83 13.93 -2.71
N GLY A 12 -0.71 14.67 -2.75
CA GLY A 12 -0.70 16.13 -2.57
C GLY A 12 -1.19 16.91 -3.79
N ARG A 13 -1.18 16.30 -4.97
CA ARG A 13 -1.65 16.88 -6.23
C ARG A 13 -2.11 15.79 -7.21
N PRO A 14 -3.00 16.11 -8.16
CA PRO A 14 -3.41 15.16 -9.18
C PRO A 14 -2.20 14.54 -9.89
N ALA A 15 -2.23 13.23 -10.09
CA ALA A 15 -1.10 12.48 -10.63
C ALA A 15 -1.58 11.30 -11.49
N ILE A 16 -0.82 11.01 -12.54
CA ILE A 16 -0.98 9.78 -13.32
C ILE A 16 0.13 8.82 -12.92
N ALA A 17 -0.24 7.64 -12.44
CA ALA A 17 0.71 6.58 -12.13
C ALA A 17 0.42 5.34 -12.97
N ARG A 18 1.46 4.65 -13.43
CA ARG A 18 1.31 3.30 -13.97
C ARG A 18 1.07 2.35 -12.81
N THR A 19 0.04 1.53 -12.86
CA THR A 19 -0.40 0.68 -11.74
C THR A 19 -0.51 -0.77 -12.21
N GLY A 20 0.65 -1.43 -12.38
CA GLY A 20 0.70 -2.82 -12.81
C GLY A 20 -0.06 -3.08 -14.13
N SER A 21 -0.93 -4.10 -14.11
CA SER A 21 -1.79 -4.49 -15.24
C SER A 21 -2.97 -3.54 -15.48
N LEU A 22 -3.30 -2.66 -14.52
CA LEU A 22 -4.36 -1.66 -14.67
C LEU A 22 -3.95 -0.49 -15.59
N GLY A 23 -2.72 -0.49 -16.10
CA GLY A 23 -2.24 0.53 -17.01
C GLY A 23 -1.97 1.85 -16.28
N ARG A 24 -2.38 2.98 -16.85
CA ARG A 24 -2.23 4.30 -16.24
C ARG A 24 -3.53 4.72 -15.59
N LEU A 25 -3.48 5.04 -14.30
CA LEU A 25 -4.62 5.53 -13.54
C LEU A 25 -4.42 7.00 -13.16
N HIS A 26 -5.50 7.76 -13.19
CA HIS A 26 -5.53 9.12 -12.66
C HIS A 26 -5.92 9.08 -11.18
N PHE A 27 -5.14 9.78 -10.36
CA PHE A 27 -5.40 9.98 -8.96
C PHE A 27 -5.59 11.47 -8.71
N GLU A 28 -6.72 11.83 -8.09
CA GLU A 28 -6.96 13.19 -7.62
C GLU A 28 -6.16 13.47 -6.35
N LYS A 29 -6.06 14.75 -5.98
CA LYS A 29 -5.56 15.13 -4.66
C LYS A 29 -6.49 14.55 -3.60
N GLY A 30 -5.97 13.82 -2.61
CA GLY A 30 -6.80 13.22 -1.57
C GLY A 30 -6.09 12.20 -0.70
N VAL A 31 -6.88 11.52 0.13
CA VAL A 31 -6.43 10.39 0.96
C VAL A 31 -6.97 9.10 0.36
N TYR A 32 -6.08 8.13 0.18
CA TYR A 32 -6.36 6.83 -0.41
C TYR A 32 -6.04 5.72 0.59
N ALA A 33 -6.86 4.68 0.60
CA ALA A 33 -6.63 3.49 1.42
C ALA A 33 -6.25 2.31 0.52
N TYR A 34 -5.13 1.66 0.83
CA TYR A 34 -4.77 0.38 0.23
C TYR A 34 -4.90 -0.73 1.27
N VAL A 35 -5.78 -1.69 1.01
CA VAL A 35 -6.04 -2.82 1.90
C VAL A 35 -5.32 -4.05 1.38
N GLY A 36 -4.54 -4.72 2.24
CA GLY A 36 -3.84 -5.94 1.89
C GLY A 36 -3.84 -6.96 3.01
N SER A 37 -3.55 -8.21 2.65
CA SER A 37 -3.32 -9.30 3.61
C SER A 37 -1.83 -9.65 3.71
N ALA A 38 -1.44 -10.15 4.87
CA ALA A 38 -0.06 -10.48 5.21
C ALA A 38 0.00 -11.87 5.85
N LEU A 39 -0.20 -12.90 5.04
CA LEU A 39 -0.19 -14.32 5.47
C LEU A 39 1.18 -14.80 5.94
N ASN A 40 2.26 -14.15 5.49
CA ASN A 40 3.63 -14.46 5.88
C ASN A 40 4.17 -13.50 6.95
N GLY A 41 3.31 -12.64 7.51
CA GLY A 41 3.69 -11.65 8.53
C GLY A 41 3.41 -10.22 8.11
N LEU A 42 2.76 -9.45 9.00
CA LEU A 42 2.45 -8.02 8.82
C LEU A 42 3.72 -7.18 8.72
N GLU A 43 4.65 -7.34 9.65
CA GLU A 43 5.88 -6.56 9.70
C GLU A 43 6.73 -6.67 8.42
N PRO A 44 7.12 -7.87 7.92
CA PRO A 44 7.87 -7.97 6.66
C PRO A 44 7.14 -7.37 5.47
N ARG A 45 5.81 -7.52 5.41
CA ARG A 45 4.96 -7.00 4.33
C ARG A 45 4.96 -5.47 4.33
N ILE A 46 4.71 -4.87 5.49
CA ILE A 46 4.67 -3.41 5.65
C ILE A 46 6.04 -2.80 5.39
N SER A 47 7.11 -3.38 5.95
CA SER A 47 8.49 -2.94 5.71
C SER A 47 8.86 -2.94 4.23
N ARG A 48 8.42 -3.96 3.47
CA ARG A 48 8.61 -3.99 2.01
C ARG A 48 7.89 -2.84 1.30
N HIS A 49 6.66 -2.52 1.71
CA HIS A 49 5.92 -1.38 1.13
C HIS A 49 6.58 -0.04 1.45
N LEU A 50 7.04 0.15 2.69
CA LEU A 50 7.68 1.40 3.12
C LEU A 50 9.11 1.57 2.57
N SER A 51 9.73 0.50 2.05
CA SER A 51 11.04 0.61 1.39
C SER A 51 10.97 1.51 0.15
N LYS A 52 11.85 2.53 0.13
CA LYS A 52 12.00 3.46 -1.01
C LYS A 52 12.61 2.79 -2.24
N ARG A 53 13.49 1.81 -2.04
CA ARG A 53 14.10 1.02 -3.11
C ARG A 53 13.42 -0.33 -3.16
N LYS A 54 12.53 -0.51 -4.13
CA LYS A 54 11.90 -1.80 -4.42
C LYS A 54 12.62 -2.41 -5.62
N GLU A 55 13.20 -3.59 -5.44
CA GLU A 55 13.84 -4.32 -6.54
C GLU A 55 12.83 -4.68 -7.63
N ASN A 56 11.59 -4.99 -7.24
CA ASN A 56 10.51 -5.36 -8.15
C ASN A 56 9.19 -4.69 -7.71
N MET A 57 8.52 -4.02 -8.66
CA MET A 57 7.16 -3.49 -8.48
C MET A 57 6.17 -4.64 -8.68
N HIS A 58 5.55 -5.09 -7.59
CA HIS A 58 4.70 -6.28 -7.62
C HIS A 58 3.25 -5.96 -7.31
N TRP A 59 2.99 -5.09 -6.32
CA TRP A 59 1.65 -4.64 -5.98
C TRP A 59 1.31 -3.29 -6.59
N HIS A 60 0.03 -3.04 -6.83
CA HIS A 60 -0.46 -1.76 -7.34
C HIS A 60 0.01 -0.57 -6.48
N ILE A 61 0.06 -0.73 -5.16
CA ILE A 61 0.52 0.32 -4.24
C ILE A 61 2.01 0.63 -4.37
N ASP A 62 2.83 -0.32 -4.84
CA ASP A 62 4.28 -0.12 -4.96
C ASP A 62 4.58 1.01 -5.96
N TYR A 63 3.76 1.13 -7.01
CA TYR A 63 3.87 2.17 -8.02
C TYR A 63 3.46 3.55 -7.52
N LEU A 64 2.50 3.61 -6.59
CA LEU A 64 2.08 4.86 -5.95
C LEU A 64 3.10 5.33 -4.93
N ILE A 65 3.65 4.42 -4.10
CA ILE A 65 4.67 4.75 -3.10
C ILE A 65 5.95 5.30 -3.75
N GLY A 66 6.23 4.94 -4.99
CA GLY A 66 7.36 5.49 -5.76
C GLY A 66 7.13 6.91 -6.29
N SER A 67 5.91 7.46 -6.20
CA SER A 67 5.58 8.80 -6.69
C SER A 67 6.09 9.88 -5.74
N PRO A 68 6.74 10.95 -6.24
CA PRO A 68 7.13 12.09 -5.41
C PRO A 68 5.94 12.90 -4.86
N TYR A 69 4.73 12.60 -5.31
CA TYR A 69 3.50 13.29 -4.88
C TYR A 69 2.67 12.48 -3.88
N ALA A 70 3.14 11.28 -3.53
CA ALA A 70 2.47 10.40 -2.61
C ALA A 70 3.31 10.22 -1.33
N SER A 71 2.66 10.32 -0.18
CA SER A 71 3.24 9.99 1.14
C SER A 71 2.39 8.91 1.80
N THR A 72 3.04 7.95 2.47
CA THR A 72 2.35 7.06 3.40
C THR A 72 2.23 7.78 4.74
N GLU A 73 1.01 8.04 5.19
CA GLU A 73 0.73 8.79 6.43
C GLU A 73 0.56 7.84 7.61
N TYR A 74 -0.21 6.77 7.42
CA TYR A 74 -0.52 5.82 8.49
C TYR A 74 -0.55 4.38 7.98
N VAL A 75 -0.26 3.46 8.89
CA VAL A 75 -0.44 2.03 8.70
C VAL A 75 -1.34 1.51 9.82
N VAL A 76 -2.51 1.00 9.45
CA VAL A 76 -3.41 0.31 10.38
C VAL A 76 -3.20 -1.18 10.22
N MET A 77 -3.01 -1.89 11.32
CA MET A 77 -2.81 -3.35 11.33
C MET A 77 -3.94 -4.02 12.09
N GLY A 78 -4.53 -5.04 11.47
CA GLY A 78 -5.51 -5.92 12.10
C GLY A 78 -4.95 -7.33 12.17
N ASP A 79 -4.80 -7.86 13.39
CA ASP A 79 -4.43 -9.26 13.58
C ASP A 79 -5.59 -10.18 13.18
N LYS A 80 -5.28 -11.31 12.57
CA LYS A 80 -6.29 -12.35 12.34
C LYS A 80 -6.53 -13.07 13.66
N GLN A 81 -7.57 -12.68 14.39
CA GLN A 81 -8.11 -13.53 15.44
C GLN A 81 -8.74 -14.76 14.78
N GLU A 82 -8.39 -15.96 15.25
CA GLU A 82 -9.09 -17.17 14.83
C GLU A 82 -10.54 -17.06 15.30
N SER A 83 -11.49 -17.02 14.36
CA SER A 83 -12.89 -17.20 14.69
C SER A 83 -13.04 -18.63 15.20
N ARG A 84 -13.26 -18.81 16.50
CA ARG A 84 -13.84 -20.05 17.02
C ARG A 84 -15.28 -20.09 16.51
N MET A 85 -15.49 -20.75 15.37
CA MET A 85 -16.78 -21.34 15.01
C MET A 85 -16.86 -22.74 15.59
#